data_AF-A0A495JHG5-F1
#
_entry.id   AF-A0A495JHG5-F1
#
_cell.length_a   1.000
_cell.length_b   1.000
_cell.length_c   1.000
_cell.angle_alpha   90.00
_cell.angle_beta   90.00
_cell.angle_gamma   90.00
#
_symmetry.space_group_name_H-M   'P 1'
#
loop_
_entity.id
_entity.type
_entity.pdbx_description
1 polymer ?
#
loop_
_entity_poly.entity_id
_entity_poly.type
_entity_poly.pdbx_seq_one_letter_code
_entity_poly.pdbx_strand_id
1 'polypeptide(L)' 'MFTIPTAPAPPVHYRDQPVAHHGGEYVYPGRRVVEGDWLYPSPEMCRDDRPDGQWIADGQVLVCRSCGLDCT' A
#
# COMPACT_ATOMS: atom_id res chain seq x y z
N MET A 1 6.08 -26.71 -24.34
CA MET A 1 6.15 -25.58 -23.39
C MET A 1 5.35 -25.97 -22.16
N PHE A 2 5.99 -26.20 -21.02
CA PHE A 2 5.28 -26.40 -19.75
C PHE A 2 5.21 -25.04 -19.06
N THR A 3 4.00 -24.48 -18.94
CA THR A 3 3.74 -23.35 -18.05
C THR A 3 3.75 -23.86 -16.62
N ILE A 4 4.73 -23.43 -15.82
CA ILE A 4 4.67 -23.60 -14.37
C ILE A 4 3.49 -22.73 -13.90
N PRO A 5 2.46 -23.29 -13.24
CA PRO A 5 1.43 -22.45 -12.65
C PRO A 5 2.08 -21.62 -11.55
N THR A 6 2.14 -20.31 -11.73
CA THR A 6 2.53 -19.37 -10.67
C THR A 6 1.55 -19.59 -9.53
N ALA A 7 2.04 -19.99 -8.36
CA ALA A 7 1.20 -20.06 -7.17
C ALA A 7 0.53 -18.68 -6.96
N PRO A 8 -0.72 -18.62 -6.48
CA PRO A 8 -1.36 -17.34 -6.22
C PRO A 8 -0.52 -16.53 -5.23
N ALA A 9 -0.41 -15.23 -5.48
CA ALA A 9 0.22 -14.30 -4.56
C ALA A 9 -0.38 -14.46 -3.15
N PRO A 10 0.44 -14.38 -2.09
CA PRO A 10 -0.08 -14.38 -0.73
C PRO A 10 -1.08 -13.23 -0.53
N PRO A 11 -2.10 -13.41 0.32
CA PRO A 11 -3.09 -12.38 0.56
C PRO A 11 -2.45 -11.13 1.17
N VAL A 12 -2.92 -9.96 0.72
CA VAL A 12 -2.55 -8.67 1.31
C VAL A 12 -3.41 -8.44 2.55
N HIS A 13 -2.76 -8.22 3.69
CA HIS A 13 -3.42 -7.87 4.92
C HIS A 13 -3.53 -6.35 5.04
N TYR A 14 -4.71 -5.86 5.44
CA TYR A 14 -4.98 -4.43 5.59
C TYR A 14 -5.28 -4.12 7.04
N ARG A 15 -4.82 -2.96 7.50
CA ARG A 15 -5.24 -2.38 8.77
C ARG A 15 -6.71 -1.95 8.70
N ASP A 16 -7.41 -2.08 9.83
CA ASP A 16 -8.82 -1.66 9.94
C ASP A 16 -8.98 -0.16 10.26
N GLN A 17 -7.90 0.53 10.69
CA GLN A 17 -7.97 1.97 10.94
C GLN A 17 -8.26 2.75 9.64
N PRO A 18 -9.22 3.69 9.68
CA PRO A 18 -9.45 4.59 8.57
C PRO A 18 -8.23 5.52 8.37
N VAL A 19 -7.94 5.83 7.10
CA VAL A 19 -6.93 6.82 6.73
C VAL A 19 -7.61 8.13 6.40
N ALA A 20 -7.25 9.19 7.10
CA ALA A 20 -7.80 10.52 6.85
C ALA A 20 -7.01 11.28 5.78
N HIS A 21 -5.68 11.23 5.86
CA HIS A 21 -4.79 12.04 5.04
C HIS A 21 -3.57 11.27 4.55
N HIS A 22 -2.99 11.73 3.43
CA HIS A 22 -1.69 11.30 2.93
C HIS A 22 -1.00 12.43 2.19
N GLY A 23 0.25 12.73 2.53
CA GLY A 23 1.02 13.80 1.86
C GLY A 23 0.37 15.19 1.98
N GLY A 24 -0.42 15.43 3.03
CA GLY A 24 -1.20 16.67 3.22
C GLY A 24 -2.58 16.68 2.56
N GLU A 25 -2.88 15.72 1.69
CA GLU A 25 -4.16 15.63 0.98
C GLU A 25 -5.16 14.74 1.74
N TYR A 26 -6.46 15.04 1.62
CA TYR A 26 -7.53 14.24 2.22
C TYR A 26 -7.85 13.01 1.35
N VAL A 27 -7.92 11.84 1.97
CA VAL A 27 -8.09 10.54 1.26
C VAL A 27 -9.23 9.68 1.82
N TYR A 28 -9.97 10.17 2.80
CA TYR A 28 -11.12 9.48 3.37
C TYR A 28 -12.43 9.79 2.63
N PRO A 29 -13.38 8.84 2.52
CA PRO A 29 -13.17 7.40 2.63
C PRO A 29 -12.51 6.87 1.34
N GLY A 30 -11.73 5.79 1.43
CA GLY A 30 -11.38 5.03 0.22
C GLY A 30 -9.97 4.47 0.17
N ARG A 31 -9.03 5.02 0.94
CA ARG A 31 -7.68 4.46 1.01
C ARG A 31 -7.51 3.60 2.27
N ARG A 32 -6.80 2.49 2.12
CA ARG A 32 -6.47 1.55 3.19
C ARG A 32 -4.95 1.41 3.30
N VAL A 33 -4.48 0.94 4.44
CA VAL A 33 -3.05 0.70 4.69
C VAL A 33 -2.79 -0.78 4.70
N VAL A 34 -1.83 -1.23 3.89
CA VAL A 34 -1.32 -2.59 3.94
C VAL A 34 -0.52 -2.77 5.24
N GLU A 35 -0.69 -3.90 5.93
CA GLU A 35 0.12 -4.23 7.10
C GLU A 35 1.58 -4.49 6.71
N GLY A 36 2.52 -4.00 7.53
CA GLY A 36 3.94 -4.13 7.27
C GLY A 36 4.80 -3.17 8.09
N ASP A 37 6.11 -3.36 7.99
CA ASP A 37 7.13 -2.50 8.57
C ASP A 37 7.42 -1.32 7.64
N TRP A 38 6.64 -0.25 7.82
CA TRP A 38 6.76 0.98 7.03
C TRP A 38 7.59 2.04 7.75
N LEU A 39 8.24 2.92 6.98
CA LEU A 39 9.07 4.01 7.51
C LEU A 39 8.27 4.98 8.39
N TYR A 40 7.03 5.28 7.99
CA TYR A 40 6.10 6.11 8.75
C TYR A 40 5.04 5.23 9.42
N PRO A 41 4.67 5.54 10.67
CA PRO A 41 3.71 4.72 11.41
C PRO A 41 2.29 4.81 10.82
N SER A 42 1.97 5.91 10.14
CA SER A 42 0.68 6.10 9.47
C SER A 42 0.79 7.03 8.24
N PRO A 43 -0.16 6.95 7.30
CA PRO A 43 -0.21 7.83 6.12
C PRO A 43 -0.32 9.33 6.46
N GLU A 44 -0.99 9.68 7.56
CA GLU A 44 -1.16 11.06 8.03
C GLU A 44 0.17 11.70 8.42
N MET A 45 1.17 10.89 8.78
CA MET A 45 2.53 11.32 9.09
C MET A 45 3.50 11.16 7.92
N CYS A 46 3.04 10.58 6.80
CA CYS A 46 3.88 10.34 5.63
C CYS A 46 4.32 11.67 5.01
N ARG A 47 5.63 11.83 4.83
CA ARG A 47 6.24 12.97 4.14
C ARG A 47 6.97 12.55 2.88
N ASP A 48 6.68 11.34 2.40
CA ASP A 48 7.23 10.84 1.15
C ASP A 48 6.53 11.55 -0.01
N ASP A 49 7.30 12.34 -0.75
CA ASP A 49 6.86 13.11 -1.92
C ASP A 49 7.22 12.42 -3.23
N ARG A 50 7.83 11.23 -3.17
CA ARG A 50 8.18 10.47 -4.35
C ARG A 50 6.91 10.06 -5.11
N PRO A 51 6.87 10.26 -6.43
CA PRO A 51 5.71 9.92 -7.24
C PRO A 51 5.56 8.42 -7.48
N ASP A 52 6.53 7.60 -7.05
CA ASP A 52 6.57 6.17 -7.33
C ASP A 52 6.11 5.30 -6.16
N GLY A 53 5.15 4.42 -6.44
CA GLY A 53 4.75 3.36 -5.53
C GLY A 53 5.63 2.10 -5.67
N GLN A 54 5.40 1.14 -4.80
CA GLN A 54 5.90 -0.23 -4.93
C GLN A 54 4.73 -1.16 -5.23
N TRP A 55 4.88 -1.97 -6.28
CA TRP A 55 3.94 -3.05 -6.55
C TRP A 55 4.26 -4.25 -5.66
N ILE A 56 3.24 -4.80 -4.99
CA ILE A 56 3.29 -6.01 -4.18
C ILE A 56 2.25 -7.03 -4.67
N ALA A 57 2.22 -8.22 -4.06
CA ALA A 57 1.28 -9.30 -4.39
C ALA A 57 1.23 -9.60 -5.90
N ASP A 58 2.40 -9.85 -6.50
CA ASP A 58 2.56 -10.10 -7.94
C ASP A 58 1.95 -9.03 -8.85
N GLY A 59 2.02 -7.77 -8.44
CA GLY A 59 1.57 -6.63 -9.24
C GLY A 59 0.09 -6.28 -9.08
N GLN A 60 -0.58 -6.82 -8.06
CA GLN A 60 -2.00 -6.54 -7.81
C GLN A 60 -2.23 -5.27 -7.00
N VAL A 61 -1.29 -4.91 -6.11
CA VAL A 61 -1.45 -3.76 -5.21
C VAL A 61 -0.25 -2.82 -5.35
N LEU A 62 -0.52 -1.55 -5.65
CA LEU A 62 0.46 -0.47 -5.61
C LEU A 62 0.40 0.17 -4.24
N VAL A 63 1.52 0.26 -3.52
CA VAL A 63 1.59 0.91 -2.22
C VAL A 63 2.55 2.10 -2.18
N CYS A 64 2.26 3.09 -1.35
CA CYS A 64 3.28 4.05 -0.91
C CYS A 64 4.38 3.30 -0.16
N ARG A 65 5.63 3.46 -0.59
CA ARG A 65 6.80 2.75 -0.05
C ARG A 65 7.08 3.05 1.42
N SER A 66 6.65 4.22 1.88
CA SER A 66 7.02 4.71 3.20
C SER A 66 5.92 4.58 4.24
N CYS A 67 4.65 4.44 3.86
CA CYS A 67 3.55 4.31 4.82
C CYS A 67 2.57 3.16 4.53
N GLY A 68 2.77 2.42 3.43
CA GLY A 68 1.92 1.28 3.07
C GLY A 68 0.53 1.62 2.57
N LEU A 69 0.24 2.91 2.29
CA LEU A 69 -1.04 3.32 1.72
C LEU A 69 -1.26 2.62 0.37
N ASP A 70 -2.41 2.00 0.19
CA ASP A 70 -2.83 1.41 -1.08
C ASP A 70 -3.22 2.51 -2.07
N CYS A 71 -2.39 2.65 -3.11
CA CYS A 71 -2.46 3.65 -4.17
C CYS A 71 -3.06 3.10 -5.48
N THR A 72 -3.65 1.89 -5.47
CA THR A 72 -4.36 1.34 -6.64
C THR A 72 -5.57 2.16 -7.08
#